data_AF-A0A8H3U9X9-F1
#
_entry.id   AF-A0A8H3U9X9-F1
#
_cell.length_a   1.000
_cell.length_b   1.000
_cell.length_c   1.000
_cell.angle_alpha   90.00
_cell.angle_beta   90.00
_cell.angle_gamma   90.00
#
_symmetry.space_group_name_H-M   'P 1'
#
loop_
_entity.id
_entity.type
_entity.pdbx_description
1 polymer ?
#
loop_
_entity_poly.entity_id
_entity_poly.type
_entity_poly.pdbx_seq_one_letter_code
_entity_poly.pdbx_strand_id
1 'polypeptide(L)'
;MRFLVSLAAAVVSLPTALAAAGCPPLELIYARATTEPKGLGAAGGLLAKDLAKDLPAATVYPVNYPASMGSLNTCEGPMDLIKQVKTRVDSCPGIKLALGGHSQGGAVVTATISKIPAKYLKSIVAVTLFGAPPCSDLTKSTVPGVAEVGARCKSFCNYKDQICDSTGAMGNGGPRASCTLPKSFVPRRRDVEVKDFGLGYPAYVEPRPLSEQESLRVNRFNKQAAATCGEDERGHKAGSMTGLAAHMAYKSDGYYVAAASCYIAKMFKAAGGSGPPAAEAAQ
;
A
#
# COMPACT_ATOMS: atom_id res chain seq x y z
N MET A 1 47.63 16.14 -48.26
CA MET A 1 47.31 15.49 -46.97
C MET A 1 45.80 15.25 -46.91
N ARG A 2 45.35 13.99 -46.98
CA ARG A 2 43.94 13.61 -46.79
C ARG A 2 43.82 13.04 -45.37
N PHE A 3 43.13 13.75 -44.49
CA PHE A 3 42.82 13.26 -43.15
C PHE A 3 41.58 12.37 -43.21
N LEU A 4 41.76 11.08 -42.92
CA LEU A 4 40.65 10.14 -42.68
C LEU A 4 40.25 10.26 -41.21
N VAL A 5 39.03 10.73 -40.95
CA VAL A 5 38.44 10.74 -39.60
C VAL A 5 37.68 9.43 -39.43
N SER A 6 38.23 8.52 -38.62
CA SER A 6 37.51 7.31 -38.19
C SER A 6 36.51 7.64 -37.09
N LEU A 7 35.22 7.47 -37.37
CA LEU A 7 34.16 7.47 -36.36
C LEU A 7 34.17 6.10 -35.65
N ALA A 8 34.66 6.06 -34.41
CA ALA A 8 34.47 4.91 -33.52
C ALA A 8 33.07 5.02 -32.89
N ALA A 9 32.15 4.15 -33.29
CA ALA A 9 30.85 4.02 -32.65
C ALA A 9 31.01 3.36 -31.28
N ALA A 10 30.87 4.13 -30.20
CA ALA A 10 30.82 3.59 -28.85
C ALA A 10 29.49 2.86 -28.63
N VAL A 11 29.54 1.53 -28.54
CA VAL A 11 28.38 0.72 -28.18
C VAL A 11 28.16 0.85 -26.67
N VAL A 12 27.23 1.72 -26.28
CA VAL A 12 26.81 1.85 -24.87
C VAL A 12 25.84 0.71 -24.57
N SER A 13 26.34 -0.35 -23.96
CA SER A 13 25.49 -1.41 -23.40
C SER A 13 24.78 -0.87 -22.16
N LEU A 14 23.53 -0.42 -22.31
CA LEU A 14 22.67 -0.18 -21.15
C LEU A 14 22.29 -1.54 -20.52
N PRO A 15 22.37 -1.69 -19.19
CA PRO A 15 21.85 -2.88 -18.53
C PRO A 15 20.33 -2.85 -18.66
N THR A 16 19.80 -3.62 -19.60
CA THR A 16 18.39 -4.02 -19.57
C THR A 16 18.24 -4.99 -18.41
N ALA A 17 17.70 -4.51 -17.30
CA ALA A 17 17.13 -5.40 -16.30
C ALA A 17 16.01 -6.18 -17.03
N LEU A 18 16.32 -7.39 -17.52
CA LEU A 18 15.29 -8.34 -17.91
C LEU A 18 14.47 -8.56 -16.65
N ALA A 19 13.28 -7.95 -16.59
CA ALA A 19 12.25 -8.41 -15.69
C ALA A 19 12.12 -9.91 -15.95
N ALA A 20 12.45 -10.75 -14.97
CA ALA A 20 12.23 -12.19 -15.08
C ALA A 20 10.78 -12.38 -15.57
N ALA A 21 10.58 -13.18 -16.62
CA ALA A 21 9.28 -13.37 -17.23
C ALA A 21 8.23 -13.67 -16.13
N GLY A 22 7.28 -12.76 -15.91
CA GLY A 22 6.25 -12.88 -14.87
C GLY A 22 6.41 -11.99 -13.63
N CYS A 23 7.47 -11.20 -13.49
CA CYS A 23 7.59 -10.23 -12.39
C CYS A 23 6.90 -8.90 -12.72
N PRO A 24 5.89 -8.48 -11.93
CA PRO A 24 5.27 -7.19 -12.15
C PRO A 24 6.23 -6.06 -11.72
N PRO A 25 6.17 -4.89 -12.37
CA PRO A 25 6.99 -3.74 -11.96
C PRO A 25 6.62 -3.26 -10.56
N LEU A 26 5.33 -3.38 -10.19
CA LEU A 26 4.81 -3.02 -8.89
C LEU A 26 3.75 -4.02 -8.42
N GLU A 27 3.76 -4.35 -7.13
CA GLU A 27 2.61 -4.99 -6.47
C GLU A 27 2.04 -4.10 -5.37
N LEU A 28 0.73 -3.88 -5.40
CA LEU A 28 -0.03 -3.25 -4.32
C LEU A 28 -0.50 -4.33 -3.33
N ILE A 29 0.07 -4.34 -2.13
CA ILE A 29 -0.34 -5.21 -1.02
C ILE A 29 -1.31 -4.42 -0.14
N TYR A 30 -2.57 -4.85 -0.07
CA TYR A 30 -3.65 -4.07 0.53
C TYR A 30 -4.42 -4.81 1.63
N ALA A 31 -4.60 -4.17 2.79
CA ALA A 31 -5.39 -4.69 3.90
C ALA A 31 -6.74 -3.94 4.00
N ARG A 32 -7.84 -4.69 3.89
CA ARG A 32 -9.22 -4.17 3.90
C ARG A 32 -9.66 -3.60 5.25
N ALA A 33 -10.86 -3.02 5.34
CA ALA A 33 -11.43 -2.57 6.61
C ALA A 33 -12.18 -3.69 7.35
N THR A 34 -12.52 -3.42 8.61
CA THR A 34 -13.32 -4.32 9.45
C THR A 34 -14.63 -4.68 8.78
N THR A 35 -15.01 -5.95 8.87
CA THR A 35 -16.21 -6.57 8.29
C THR A 35 -16.30 -6.56 6.76
N GLU A 36 -15.31 -6.01 6.06
CA GLU A 36 -15.31 -6.09 4.60
C GLU A 36 -15.13 -7.54 4.16
N PRO A 37 -15.84 -7.98 3.10
CA PRO A 37 -15.67 -9.33 2.57
C PRO A 37 -14.22 -9.55 2.10
N LYS A 38 -13.81 -10.82 2.06
CA LYS A 38 -12.46 -11.21 1.61
C LYS A 38 -12.13 -10.60 0.23
N GLY A 39 -10.88 -10.15 0.07
CA GLY A 39 -10.42 -9.37 -1.06
C GLY A 39 -9.82 -8.02 -0.62
N LEU A 40 -9.81 -7.03 -1.51
CA LEU A 40 -9.19 -5.72 -1.25
C LEU A 40 -10.09 -4.78 -0.44
N GLY A 41 -11.35 -5.16 -0.23
CA GLY A 41 -12.36 -4.24 0.28
C GLY A 41 -12.76 -3.19 -0.77
N ALA A 42 -13.69 -2.31 -0.43
CA ALA A 42 -14.22 -1.34 -1.36
C ALA A 42 -13.18 -0.27 -1.76
N ALA A 43 -12.48 0.30 -0.77
CA ALA A 43 -11.46 1.32 -1.03
C ALA A 43 -10.26 0.73 -1.80
N GLY A 44 -9.80 -0.46 -1.41
CA GLY A 44 -8.69 -1.14 -2.09
C GLY A 44 -9.03 -1.57 -3.51
N GLY A 45 -10.26 -2.06 -3.75
CA GLY A 45 -10.71 -2.42 -5.11
C GLY A 45 -10.75 -1.22 -6.05
N LEU A 46 -11.27 -0.07 -5.56
CA LEU A 46 -11.25 1.17 -6.34
C LEU A 46 -9.83 1.68 -6.58
N LEU A 47 -8.95 1.56 -5.59
CA LEU A 47 -7.53 1.95 -5.73
C LEU A 47 -6.82 1.09 -6.76
N ALA A 48 -7.00 -0.22 -6.73
CA ALA A 48 -6.46 -1.14 -7.72
C ALA A 48 -6.91 -0.76 -9.14
N LYS A 49 -8.18 -0.42 -9.30
CA LYS A 49 -8.73 0.00 -10.59
C LYS A 49 -8.10 1.29 -11.10
N ASP A 50 -7.99 2.31 -10.24
CA ASP A 50 -7.38 3.59 -10.65
C ASP A 50 -5.90 3.41 -10.95
N LEU A 51 -5.20 2.60 -10.14
CA LEU A 51 -3.78 2.31 -10.33
C LEU A 51 -3.50 1.60 -11.65
N ALA A 52 -4.38 0.69 -12.07
CA ALA A 52 -4.24 -0.03 -13.35
C ALA A 52 -4.31 0.89 -14.58
N LYS A 53 -4.84 2.12 -14.46
CA LYS A 53 -4.83 3.10 -15.56
C LYS A 53 -3.44 3.68 -15.78
N ASP A 54 -2.72 3.95 -14.70
CA ASP A 54 -1.39 4.56 -14.72
C ASP A 54 -0.28 3.49 -14.82
N LEU A 55 -0.52 2.31 -14.24
CA LEU A 55 0.39 1.17 -14.14
C LEU A 55 -0.34 -0.13 -14.51
N PRO A 56 -0.62 -0.39 -15.79
CA PRO A 56 -1.42 -1.54 -16.23
C PRO A 56 -0.79 -2.90 -15.94
N ALA A 57 0.53 -2.94 -15.75
CA ALA A 57 1.25 -4.16 -15.38
C ALA A 57 1.36 -4.37 -13.85
N ALA A 58 0.83 -3.45 -13.03
CA ALA A 58 0.84 -3.63 -11.58
C ALA A 58 -0.08 -4.78 -11.16
N THR A 59 0.36 -5.58 -10.20
CA THR A 59 -0.47 -6.61 -9.57
C THR A 59 -1.00 -6.12 -8.21
N VAL A 60 -1.98 -6.83 -7.70
CA VAL A 60 -2.59 -6.55 -6.39
C VAL A 60 -2.59 -7.82 -5.56
N TYR A 61 -2.31 -7.67 -4.28
CA TYR A 61 -2.39 -8.74 -3.29
C TYR A 61 -3.27 -8.29 -2.12
N PRO A 62 -4.45 -8.92 -1.92
CA PRO A 62 -5.25 -8.67 -0.74
C PRO A 62 -4.70 -9.45 0.45
N VAL A 63 -4.36 -8.75 1.52
CA VAL A 63 -3.87 -9.37 2.76
C VAL A 63 -4.93 -10.34 3.29
N ASN A 64 -4.52 -11.59 3.52
CA ASN A 64 -5.39 -12.67 3.95
C ASN A 64 -5.49 -12.72 5.47
N TYR A 65 -6.50 -12.04 6.01
CA TYR A 65 -6.81 -12.03 7.44
C TYR A 65 -8.32 -11.90 7.67
N PRO A 66 -8.85 -12.17 8.88
CA PRO A 66 -10.30 -12.21 9.13
C PRO A 66 -11.04 -10.88 8.92
N ALA A 67 -10.36 -9.75 9.14
CA ALA A 67 -10.99 -8.43 9.22
C ALA A 67 -12.21 -8.37 10.17
N SER A 68 -12.19 -9.11 11.27
CA SER A 68 -13.32 -9.20 12.21
C SER A 68 -13.43 -7.98 13.13
N MET A 69 -14.62 -7.75 13.68
CA MET A 69 -14.86 -6.74 14.75
C MET A 69 -14.10 -7.06 16.04
N GLY A 70 -13.81 -8.35 16.28
CA GLY A 70 -12.98 -8.80 17.40
C GLY A 70 -11.51 -8.39 17.24
N SER A 71 -10.82 -8.25 18.38
CA SER A 71 -9.42 -7.83 18.57
C SER A 71 -8.67 -7.48 17.30
N LEU A 72 -8.38 -6.18 17.13
CA LEU A 72 -7.54 -5.53 16.11
C LEU A 72 -6.06 -6.04 16.10
N ASN A 73 -5.84 -7.27 16.58
CA ASN A 73 -4.63 -7.88 17.10
C ASN A 73 -4.36 -9.27 16.51
N THR A 74 -5.04 -9.67 15.43
CA THR A 74 -4.71 -10.92 14.72
C THR A 74 -3.38 -10.76 14.02
N CYS A 75 -2.33 -11.47 14.49
CA CYS A 75 -1.02 -11.51 13.83
C CYS A 75 -1.14 -12.04 12.39
N GLU A 76 -2.25 -12.72 12.05
CA GLU A 76 -2.51 -13.23 10.70
C GLU A 76 -2.34 -12.14 9.63
N GLY A 77 -2.88 -10.93 9.83
CA GLY A 77 -2.74 -9.83 8.87
C GLY A 77 -1.29 -9.38 8.68
N PRO A 78 -0.60 -8.94 9.74
CA PRO A 78 0.80 -8.53 9.65
C PRO A 78 1.72 -9.61 9.09
N MET A 79 1.50 -10.86 9.46
CA MET A 79 2.35 -11.95 9.02
C MET A 79 2.08 -12.39 7.59
N ASP A 80 0.84 -12.32 7.12
CA ASP A 80 0.54 -12.52 5.70
C ASP A 80 1.15 -11.41 4.84
N LEU A 81 1.08 -10.15 5.30
CA LEU A 81 1.75 -9.03 4.64
C LEU A 81 3.27 -9.23 4.61
N ILE A 82 3.92 -9.57 5.73
CA ILE A 82 5.38 -9.86 5.77
C ILE A 82 5.72 -11.00 4.82
N LYS A 83 4.95 -12.09 4.86
CA LYS A 83 5.16 -13.24 3.96
C LYS A 83 5.13 -12.77 2.51
N GLN A 84 4.11 -12.02 2.11
CA GLN A 84 3.99 -11.56 0.73
C GLN A 84 5.13 -10.63 0.31
N VAL A 85 5.50 -9.66 1.17
CA VAL A 85 6.65 -8.78 0.91
C VAL A 85 7.91 -9.59 0.65
N LYS A 86 8.21 -10.56 1.52
CA LYS A 86 9.39 -11.42 1.37
C LYS A 86 9.31 -12.24 0.08
N THR A 87 8.21 -12.96 -0.12
CA THR A 87 7.98 -13.80 -1.29
C THR A 87 8.20 -13.02 -2.57
N ARG A 88 7.65 -11.81 -2.69
CA ARG A 88 7.80 -10.99 -3.89
C ARG A 88 9.20 -10.46 -4.10
N VAL A 89 9.85 -9.95 -3.05
CA VAL A 89 11.22 -9.41 -3.20
C VAL A 89 12.21 -10.52 -3.54
N ASP A 90 12.05 -11.71 -2.93
CA ASP A 90 12.91 -12.86 -3.20
C ASP A 90 12.65 -13.45 -4.61
N SER A 91 11.40 -13.48 -5.08
CA SER A 91 11.08 -14.01 -6.42
C SER A 91 11.32 -13.00 -7.56
N CYS A 92 11.24 -11.70 -7.25
CA CYS A 92 11.33 -10.63 -8.24
C CYS A 92 12.34 -9.56 -7.80
N PRO A 93 13.65 -9.80 -8.02
CA PRO A 93 14.68 -8.81 -7.74
C PRO A 93 14.36 -7.49 -8.46
N GLY A 94 14.25 -6.40 -7.70
CA GLY A 94 13.95 -5.06 -8.23
C GLY A 94 12.47 -4.67 -8.26
N ILE A 95 11.55 -5.57 -7.87
CA ILE A 95 10.13 -5.24 -7.72
C ILE A 95 9.93 -4.04 -6.78
N LYS A 96 8.98 -3.18 -7.13
CA LYS A 96 8.50 -2.11 -6.25
C LYS A 96 7.23 -2.58 -5.55
N LEU A 97 7.09 -2.27 -4.27
CA LEU A 97 5.93 -2.62 -3.48
C LEU A 97 5.24 -1.33 -3.02
N ALA A 98 3.94 -1.28 -3.17
CA ALA A 98 3.09 -0.31 -2.51
C ALA A 98 2.31 -1.03 -1.40
N LEU A 99 2.25 -0.44 -0.20
CA LEU A 99 1.38 -0.94 0.86
C LEU A 99 0.16 -0.04 0.99
N GLY A 100 -0.99 -0.62 1.29
CA GLY A 100 -2.18 0.18 1.58
C GLY A 100 -3.13 -0.46 2.55
N GLY A 101 -3.95 0.36 3.19
CA GLY A 101 -5.03 -0.18 4.02
C GLY A 101 -6.05 0.86 4.46
N HIS A 102 -7.23 0.36 4.83
CA HIS A 102 -8.35 1.17 5.31
C HIS A 102 -8.72 0.77 6.73
N SER A 103 -8.90 1.73 7.64
CA SER A 103 -9.34 1.49 9.02
C SER A 103 -8.44 0.47 9.73
N GLN A 104 -9.00 -0.66 10.20
CA GLN A 104 -8.24 -1.78 10.76
C GLN A 104 -7.10 -2.27 9.84
N GLY A 105 -7.29 -2.28 8.52
CA GLY A 105 -6.23 -2.66 7.59
C GLY A 105 -5.08 -1.67 7.56
N GLY A 106 -5.33 -0.38 7.77
CA GLY A 106 -4.27 0.60 7.93
C GLY A 106 -3.44 0.37 9.20
N ALA A 107 -4.09 -0.05 10.29
CA ALA A 107 -3.40 -0.48 11.51
C ALA A 107 -2.56 -1.76 11.30
N VAL A 108 -3.04 -2.71 10.48
CA VAL A 108 -2.25 -3.88 10.05
C VAL A 108 -0.99 -3.41 9.34
N VAL A 109 -1.09 -2.51 8.36
CA VAL A 109 0.07 -2.01 7.60
C VAL A 109 1.09 -1.33 8.52
N THR A 110 0.67 -0.36 9.34
CA THR A 110 1.60 0.40 10.18
C THR A 110 2.28 -0.47 11.24
N ALA A 111 1.56 -1.42 11.85
CA ALA A 111 2.14 -2.37 12.79
C ALA A 111 3.13 -3.34 12.13
N THR A 112 2.99 -3.58 10.83
CA THR A 112 3.81 -4.53 10.08
C THR A 112 5.14 -3.95 9.66
N ILE A 113 5.18 -2.69 9.21
CA ILE A 113 6.39 -2.09 8.62
C ILE A 113 7.60 -2.20 9.55
N SER A 114 7.39 -1.97 10.87
CA SER A 114 8.47 -2.10 11.88
C SER A 114 9.03 -3.52 12.07
N LYS A 115 8.35 -4.54 11.54
CA LYS A 115 8.70 -5.96 11.67
C LYS A 115 9.28 -6.55 10.39
N ILE A 116 9.22 -5.80 9.28
CA ILE A 116 9.81 -6.23 8.01
C ILE A 116 11.33 -6.07 8.11
N PRO A 117 12.14 -7.11 7.82
CA PRO A 117 13.59 -6.99 7.82
C PRO A 117 14.08 -5.92 6.86
N ALA A 118 15.10 -5.15 7.27
CA ALA A 118 15.57 -3.95 6.55
C ALA A 118 15.90 -4.18 5.07
N LYS A 119 16.36 -5.38 4.69
CA LYS A 119 16.65 -5.72 3.29
C LYS A 119 15.43 -5.64 2.38
N TYR A 120 14.22 -5.91 2.90
CA TYR A 120 12.97 -5.87 2.14
C TYR A 120 12.31 -4.47 2.15
N LEU A 121 12.60 -3.64 3.16
CA LEU A 121 12.01 -2.29 3.29
C LEU A 121 12.35 -1.38 2.10
N LYS A 122 13.49 -1.59 1.44
CA LYS A 122 13.91 -0.80 0.27
C LYS A 122 12.96 -0.94 -0.93
N SER A 123 12.30 -2.08 -1.07
CA SER A 123 11.34 -2.31 -2.16
C SER A 123 10.01 -1.59 -1.92
N ILE A 124 9.70 -1.15 -0.70
CA ILE A 124 8.46 -0.42 -0.39
C ILE A 124 8.60 1.04 -0.83
N VAL A 125 7.97 1.42 -1.93
CA VAL A 125 8.10 2.76 -2.52
C VAL A 125 7.00 3.72 -2.10
N ALA A 126 5.86 3.21 -1.66
CA ALA A 126 4.71 4.00 -1.24
C ALA A 126 3.89 3.28 -0.17
N VAL A 127 3.31 4.04 0.76
CA VAL A 127 2.30 3.56 1.71
C VAL A 127 1.09 4.50 1.65
N THR A 128 -0.12 3.97 1.50
CA THR A 128 -1.37 4.77 1.44
C THR A 128 -2.39 4.27 2.44
N LEU A 129 -2.78 5.13 3.39
CA LEU A 129 -3.65 4.77 4.50
C LEU A 129 -4.93 5.58 4.43
N PHE A 130 -6.09 4.93 4.48
CA PHE A 130 -7.40 5.57 4.52
C PHE A 130 -7.98 5.42 5.93
N GLY A 131 -8.38 6.51 6.57
CA GLY A 131 -9.10 6.44 7.85
C GLY A 131 -8.36 5.62 8.91
N ALA A 132 -7.04 5.80 9.05
CA ALA A 132 -6.19 4.96 9.89
C ALA A 132 -5.16 5.83 10.64
N PRO A 133 -4.42 5.26 11.61
CA PRO A 133 -3.39 5.99 12.34
C PRO A 133 -2.42 6.74 11.40
N PRO A 134 -1.97 7.95 11.78
CA PRO A 134 -1.19 8.78 10.88
C PRO A 134 0.20 8.20 10.60
N CYS A 135 0.67 8.37 9.37
CA CYS A 135 2.02 7.99 8.94
C CYS A 135 3.16 8.59 9.79
N SER A 136 2.88 9.67 10.54
CA SER A 136 3.84 10.33 11.43
C SER A 136 4.41 9.42 12.53
N ASP A 137 3.75 8.29 12.82
CA ASP A 137 4.27 7.33 13.78
C ASP A 137 5.44 6.52 13.20
N LEU A 138 5.44 6.29 11.88
CA LEU A 138 6.52 5.57 11.19
C LEU A 138 7.78 6.43 11.07
N THR A 139 7.64 7.73 10.81
CA THR A 139 8.78 8.65 10.67
C THR A 139 9.57 8.87 11.96
N LYS A 140 8.97 8.52 13.12
CA LYS A 140 9.61 8.59 14.44
C LYS A 140 10.29 7.28 14.87
N SER A 141 10.21 6.22 14.05
CA SER A 141 10.76 4.91 14.38
C SER A 141 12.29 4.92 14.40
N THR A 142 12.89 4.23 15.38
CA THR A 142 14.34 4.00 15.47
C THR A 142 14.79 2.70 14.80
N VAL A 143 13.85 1.88 14.31
CA VAL A 143 14.17 0.65 13.56
C VAL A 143 14.74 1.04 12.18
N PRO A 144 15.92 0.53 11.79
CA PRO A 144 16.56 0.89 10.51
C PRO A 144 15.65 0.68 9.29
N GLY A 145 15.52 1.69 8.43
CA GLY A 145 14.72 1.65 7.20
C GLY A 145 13.24 2.01 7.38
N VAL A 146 12.71 2.04 8.61
CA VAL A 146 11.29 2.29 8.87
C VAL A 146 10.93 3.77 8.72
N ALA A 147 11.78 4.68 9.20
CA ALA A 147 11.55 6.12 9.07
C ALA A 147 11.53 6.54 7.58
N GLU A 148 12.37 5.92 6.76
CA GLU A 148 12.44 6.13 5.32
C GLU A 148 11.21 5.60 4.60
N VAL A 149 10.60 4.50 5.06
CA VAL A 149 9.27 4.07 4.58
C VAL A 149 8.17 5.02 5.08
N GLY A 150 8.28 5.51 6.31
CA GLY A 150 7.38 6.53 6.86
C GLY A 150 7.37 7.82 6.04
N ALA A 151 8.53 8.25 5.51
CA ALA A 151 8.63 9.40 4.62
C ALA A 151 7.90 9.20 3.27
N ARG A 152 7.63 7.94 2.91
CA ARG A 152 6.89 7.51 1.70
C ARG A 152 5.43 7.12 2.02
N CYS A 153 4.95 7.49 3.20
CA CYS A 153 3.61 7.16 3.68
C CYS A 153 2.69 8.38 3.61
N LYS A 154 1.50 8.17 3.05
CA LYS A 154 0.43 9.16 2.93
C LYS A 154 -0.83 8.70 3.67
N SER A 155 -1.29 9.49 4.63
CA SER A 155 -2.56 9.28 5.33
C SER A 155 -3.66 10.17 4.73
N PHE A 156 -4.76 9.55 4.33
CA PHE A 156 -5.97 10.19 3.84
C PHE A 156 -7.03 10.17 4.94
N CYS A 157 -7.50 11.35 5.33
CA CYS A 157 -8.36 11.52 6.50
C CYS A 157 -9.53 12.45 6.22
N ASN A 158 -10.74 11.89 6.13
CA ASN A 158 -11.96 12.66 5.99
C ASN A 158 -12.13 13.61 7.18
N TYR A 159 -12.76 14.75 6.93
CA TYR A 159 -13.17 15.67 7.97
C TYR A 159 -14.05 14.96 9.00
N LYS A 160 -13.69 15.06 10.29
CA LYS A 160 -14.34 14.41 11.44
C LYS A 160 -14.23 12.87 11.47
N ASP A 161 -13.28 12.27 10.75
CA ASP A 161 -12.94 10.88 11.03
C ASP A 161 -12.17 10.77 12.35
N GLN A 162 -12.86 10.35 13.40
CA GLN A 162 -12.29 10.19 14.74
C GLN A 162 -11.19 9.13 14.83
N ILE A 163 -11.12 8.19 13.88
CA ILE A 163 -10.02 7.21 13.81
C ILE A 163 -8.73 7.88 13.31
N CYS A 164 -8.85 8.91 12.48
CA CYS A 164 -7.75 9.76 12.06
C CYS A 164 -7.34 10.78 13.13
N ASP A 165 -8.32 11.35 13.84
CA ASP A 165 -8.12 12.42 14.83
C ASP A 165 -7.73 11.89 16.22
N SER A 166 -7.72 10.58 16.44
CA SER A 166 -7.43 9.99 17.75
C SER A 166 -5.96 10.08 18.15
N THR A 167 -5.56 11.26 18.60
CA THR A 167 -4.88 11.40 19.90
C THR A 167 -5.86 11.25 21.09
N GLY A 168 -7.19 11.17 20.87
CA GLY A 168 -8.17 11.26 21.98
C GLY A 168 -9.40 10.33 22.03
N ALA A 169 -9.94 9.77 20.93
CA ALA A 169 -11.16 8.94 21.02
C ALA A 169 -10.88 7.45 21.36
N MET A 170 -9.64 7.02 21.21
CA MET A 170 -9.06 5.84 21.85
C MET A 170 -7.80 6.32 22.58
N GLY A 171 -7.94 6.79 23.81
CA GLY A 171 -6.88 7.47 24.57
C GLY A 171 -5.54 6.74 24.49
N ASN A 172 -4.45 7.42 24.12
CA ASN A 172 -3.08 6.88 24.04
C ASN A 172 -2.92 5.49 23.37
N GLY A 173 -3.91 5.05 22.59
CA GLY A 173 -4.16 3.62 22.34
C GLY A 173 -5.20 3.37 21.26
N GLY A 174 -5.25 4.20 20.21
CA GLY A 174 -5.86 3.80 18.93
C GLY A 174 -5.37 2.43 18.49
N PRO A 175 -6.08 1.68 17.62
CA PRO A 175 -5.79 0.29 17.34
C PRO A 175 -4.34 0.10 16.91
N ARG A 176 -3.48 -0.29 17.84
CA ARG A 176 -2.13 -0.75 17.53
C ARG A 176 -2.28 -2.24 17.36
N ALA A 177 -2.08 -2.75 16.15
CA ALA A 177 -1.96 -4.19 15.97
C ALA A 177 -0.75 -4.67 16.80
N SER A 178 -1.03 -5.17 17.99
CA SER A 178 -0.04 -5.72 18.92
C SER A 178 0.29 -7.14 18.47
N CYS A 179 0.91 -7.27 17.30
CA CYS A 179 1.62 -8.51 16.96
C CYS A 179 2.97 -8.47 17.68
N THR A 180 2.94 -8.74 19.00
CA THR A 180 4.12 -8.72 19.85
C THR A 180 4.86 -10.04 19.71
N LEU A 181 6.06 -10.00 19.14
CA LEU A 181 6.93 -11.18 19.06
C LEU A 181 7.19 -11.72 20.48
N PRO A 182 7.18 -13.06 20.68
CA PRO A 182 7.57 -13.63 21.97
C PRO A 182 8.97 -13.14 22.35
N LYS A 183 9.19 -12.83 23.64
CA LYS A 183 10.47 -12.26 24.13
C LYS A 183 11.71 -13.10 23.81
N SER A 184 11.53 -14.40 23.55
CA SER A 184 12.57 -15.35 23.14
C SER A 184 12.94 -15.26 21.65
N PHE A 185 12.18 -14.52 20.84
CA PHE A 185 12.43 -14.40 19.40
C PHE A 185 13.57 -13.42 19.12
N VAL A 186 14.67 -13.94 18.57
CA VAL A 186 15.82 -13.14 18.13
C VAL A 186 15.78 -13.01 16.60
N PRO A 187 15.50 -11.81 16.03
CA PRO A 187 15.34 -11.61 14.58
C PRO A 187 16.55 -11.99 13.71
N ARG A 188 17.71 -12.25 14.31
CA ARG A 188 18.97 -12.50 13.59
C ARG A 188 19.18 -13.94 13.11
N ARG A 189 18.31 -14.91 13.45
CA ARG A 189 18.56 -16.34 13.15
C ARG A 189 17.55 -17.04 12.23
N ARG A 190 16.32 -16.54 12.13
CA ARG A 190 15.28 -17.07 11.21
C ARG A 190 14.18 -16.04 11.02
N ASP A 191 13.45 -16.16 9.91
CA ASP A 191 12.26 -15.35 9.66
C ASP A 191 11.12 -15.73 10.64
N VAL A 192 10.33 -14.74 11.05
CA VAL A 192 9.11 -14.93 11.84
C VAL A 192 8.06 -15.66 10.98
N GLU A 193 7.39 -16.67 11.53
CA GLU A 193 6.27 -17.36 10.89
C GLU A 193 4.98 -17.26 11.73
N VAL A 194 3.79 -17.33 11.11
CA VAL A 194 2.49 -17.22 11.83
C VAL A 194 2.36 -18.26 12.94
N LYS A 195 2.88 -19.47 12.70
CA LYS A 195 2.89 -20.57 13.66
C LYS A 195 3.67 -20.24 14.94
N ASP A 196 4.65 -19.33 14.88
CA ASP A 196 5.45 -18.92 16.05
C ASP A 196 4.60 -18.17 17.09
N PHE A 197 3.36 -17.80 16.74
CA PHE A 197 2.37 -17.18 17.63
C PHE A 197 1.24 -18.13 18.05
N GLY A 198 1.34 -19.43 17.72
CA GLY A 198 0.25 -20.39 17.95
C GLY A 198 -0.98 -20.16 17.06
N LEU A 199 -0.81 -19.41 15.96
CA LEU A 199 -1.87 -19.09 15.03
C LEU A 199 -1.72 -19.91 13.74
N GLY A 200 -2.84 -20.18 13.08
CA GLY A 200 -2.86 -20.68 11.70
C GLY A 200 -3.10 -19.52 10.73
N TYR A 201 -2.60 -19.63 9.50
CA TYR A 201 -3.14 -18.77 8.44
C TYR A 201 -4.61 -19.13 8.24
N PRO A 202 -5.52 -18.16 8.10
CA PRO A 202 -6.86 -18.49 7.65
C PRO A 202 -6.76 -19.17 6.29
N ALA A 203 -7.63 -20.16 6.03
CA ALA A 203 -7.68 -20.81 4.73
C ALA A 203 -7.68 -19.73 3.63
N TYR A 204 -6.72 -19.85 2.70
CA TYR A 204 -6.69 -18.98 1.54
C TYR A 204 -8.03 -19.11 0.84
N VAL A 205 -8.74 -18.01 0.74
CA VAL A 205 -9.98 -17.93 -0.03
C VAL A 205 -9.70 -16.96 -1.15
N GLU A 206 -9.99 -17.41 -2.36
CA GLU A 206 -9.81 -16.59 -3.54
C GLU A 206 -10.50 -15.24 -3.34
N PRO A 207 -9.80 -14.13 -3.60
CA PRO A 207 -10.39 -12.81 -3.56
C PRO A 207 -11.59 -12.75 -4.51
N ARG A 208 -12.65 -12.05 -4.13
CA ARG A 208 -13.73 -11.75 -5.09
C ARG A 208 -13.14 -11.07 -6.33
N PRO A 209 -13.65 -11.34 -7.55
CA PRO A 209 -13.21 -10.64 -8.75
C PRO A 209 -13.24 -9.12 -8.56
N LEU A 210 -12.28 -8.40 -9.14
CA LEU A 210 -12.21 -6.94 -9.03
C LEU A 210 -13.53 -6.28 -9.48
N SER A 211 -14.18 -6.81 -10.51
CA SER A 211 -15.50 -6.36 -10.99
C SER A 211 -16.62 -6.42 -9.93
N GLU A 212 -16.58 -7.38 -9.01
CA GLU A 212 -17.54 -7.49 -7.90
C GLU A 212 -17.18 -6.59 -6.73
N GLN A 213 -15.89 -6.30 -6.54
CA GLN A 213 -15.45 -5.30 -5.56
C GLN A 213 -15.79 -3.89 -6.04
N GLU A 214 -15.84 -3.70 -7.36
CA GLU A 214 -16.24 -2.46 -8.04
C GLU A 214 -17.75 -2.19 -8.01
N SER A 215 -18.62 -3.17 -7.78
CA SER A 215 -20.07 -2.93 -7.73
C SER A 215 -20.53 -2.26 -6.43
N LEU A 216 -19.64 -2.12 -5.44
CA LEU A 216 -19.85 -1.36 -4.20
C LEU A 216 -19.84 0.18 -4.39
N ARG A 217 -19.99 0.64 -5.64
CA ARG A 217 -19.88 2.04 -6.08
C ARG A 217 -21.04 2.90 -5.63
N VAL A 218 -20.73 4.18 -5.46
CA VAL A 218 -21.68 5.29 -5.56
C VAL A 218 -21.46 5.95 -6.93
N ASN A 219 -22.54 6.28 -7.66
CA ASN A 219 -22.54 6.70 -9.07
C ASN A 219 -21.93 8.09 -9.38
N ARG A 220 -21.19 8.71 -8.45
CA ARG A 220 -20.52 10.01 -8.68
C ARG A 220 -19.07 9.96 -8.19
N PHE A 221 -18.16 9.62 -9.10
CA PHE A 221 -16.72 9.81 -8.87
C PHE A 221 -16.37 11.27 -9.17
N ASN A 222 -16.09 12.07 -8.14
CA ASN A 222 -15.43 13.35 -8.35
C ASN A 222 -13.93 13.09 -8.48
N LYS A 223 -13.44 13.00 -9.73
CA LYS A 223 -12.02 12.76 -10.07
C LYS A 223 -11.09 13.95 -9.79
N GLN A 224 -11.56 15.01 -9.14
CA GLN A 224 -10.80 16.23 -8.90
C GLN A 224 -9.76 16.09 -7.77
N ALA A 225 -9.07 14.95 -7.71
CA ALA A 225 -8.02 14.69 -6.74
C ALA A 225 -6.69 15.35 -7.17
N ALA A 226 -5.99 15.95 -6.20
CA ALA A 226 -4.59 16.37 -6.17
C ALA A 226 -3.90 16.60 -7.55
N ALA A 227 -3.93 17.82 -8.09
CA ALA A 227 -3.25 18.17 -9.35
C ALA A 227 -1.74 17.80 -9.38
N THR A 228 -1.12 17.58 -8.22
CA THR A 228 0.32 17.33 -8.06
C THR A 228 0.67 15.98 -7.40
N CYS A 229 -0.35 15.12 -7.17
CA CYS A 229 -0.22 13.84 -6.45
C CYS A 229 0.50 13.93 -5.07
N GLY A 230 0.53 15.08 -4.42
CA GLY A 230 1.38 15.31 -3.24
C GLY A 230 0.78 16.16 -2.12
N GLU A 231 -0.34 16.84 -2.36
CA GLU A 231 -0.93 17.80 -1.43
C GLU A 231 -1.45 17.13 -0.16
N ASP A 232 -1.51 17.88 0.93
CA ASP A 232 -2.14 17.38 2.15
C ASP A 232 -3.65 17.31 1.95
N GLU A 233 -4.12 16.11 1.62
CA GLU A 233 -5.52 15.87 1.28
C GLU A 233 -6.43 15.76 2.52
N ARG A 234 -5.95 16.07 3.72
CA ARG A 234 -6.76 15.97 4.95
C ARG A 234 -7.99 16.88 4.90
N GLY A 235 -9.09 16.42 5.50
CA GLY A 235 -10.29 17.23 5.70
C GLY A 235 -11.28 17.23 4.55
N HIS A 236 -11.19 16.26 3.62
CA HIS A 236 -12.20 16.08 2.59
C HIS A 236 -13.57 15.71 3.21
N LYS A 237 -14.67 16.23 2.64
CA LYS A 237 -16.02 16.14 3.24
C LYS A 237 -16.89 15.07 2.57
N ALA A 238 -16.35 13.89 2.32
CA ALA A 238 -17.02 12.79 1.61
C ALA A 238 -18.31 12.27 2.29
N GLY A 239 -18.35 12.28 3.63
CA GLY A 239 -19.52 11.80 4.40
C GLY A 239 -20.74 12.70 4.28
N SER A 240 -20.54 14.02 4.11
CA SER A 240 -21.63 14.99 3.96
C SER A 240 -22.40 14.82 2.66
N MET A 241 -21.77 14.26 1.62
CA MET A 241 -22.37 14.10 0.30
C MET A 241 -23.13 12.77 0.13
N THR A 242 -22.90 11.80 1.02
CA THR A 242 -23.40 10.42 0.87
C THR A 242 -24.19 9.89 2.07
N GLY A 243 -24.27 10.64 3.18
CA GLY A 243 -24.98 10.22 4.40
C GLY A 243 -24.25 9.13 5.21
N LEU A 244 -23.09 8.67 4.72
CA LEU A 244 -22.21 7.74 5.45
C LEU A 244 -21.41 8.49 6.52
N ALA A 245 -21.10 7.82 7.63
CA ALA A 245 -20.14 8.32 8.60
C ALA A 245 -18.80 8.62 7.91
N ALA A 246 -18.11 9.69 8.35
CA ALA A 246 -16.84 10.14 7.75
C ALA A 246 -15.82 9.00 7.59
N HIS A 247 -15.74 8.12 8.59
CA HIS A 247 -14.85 6.96 8.60
C HIS A 247 -15.15 5.92 7.50
N MET A 248 -16.41 5.82 7.06
CA MET A 248 -16.86 4.86 6.05
C MET A 248 -16.90 5.45 4.63
N ALA A 249 -16.72 6.77 4.52
CA ALA A 249 -16.95 7.50 3.27
C ALA A 249 -15.74 7.53 2.32
N TYR A 250 -14.65 6.82 2.59
CA TYR A 250 -13.45 6.84 1.72
C TYR A 250 -13.67 6.31 0.30
N LYS A 251 -14.72 5.51 0.11
CA LYS A 251 -15.14 4.97 -1.19
C LYS A 251 -16.20 5.84 -1.90
N SER A 252 -16.71 6.87 -1.23
CA SER A 252 -18.02 7.43 -1.56
C SER A 252 -18.02 8.35 -2.78
N ASP A 253 -16.92 9.06 -3.03
CA ASP A 253 -16.74 9.96 -4.18
C ASP A 253 -15.43 9.71 -4.96
N GLY A 254 -14.61 8.77 -4.49
CA GLY A 254 -13.34 8.39 -5.12
C GLY A 254 -12.21 9.40 -5.00
N TYR A 255 -12.40 10.52 -4.28
CA TYR A 255 -11.38 11.56 -4.15
C TYR A 255 -10.05 11.00 -3.62
N TYR A 256 -10.11 10.33 -2.46
CA TYR A 256 -8.91 9.77 -1.85
C TYR A 256 -8.33 8.60 -2.61
N VAL A 257 -9.17 7.83 -3.28
CA VAL A 257 -8.70 6.70 -4.10
C VAL A 257 -7.87 7.21 -5.27
N ALA A 258 -8.35 8.24 -5.97
CA ALA A 258 -7.62 8.87 -7.06
C ALA A 258 -6.32 9.52 -6.55
N ALA A 259 -6.36 10.22 -5.42
CA ALA A 259 -5.16 10.81 -4.80
C ALA A 259 -4.11 9.75 -4.43
N ALA A 260 -4.55 8.62 -3.87
CA ALA A 260 -3.69 7.49 -3.52
C ALA A 260 -3.06 6.84 -4.76
N SER A 261 -3.83 6.63 -5.83
CA SER A 261 -3.33 6.11 -7.10
C SER A 261 -2.25 7.02 -7.69
N CYS A 262 -2.57 8.32 -7.79
CA CYS A 262 -1.66 9.38 -8.26
C CYS A 262 -0.35 9.36 -7.45
N TYR A 263 -0.45 9.29 -6.12
CA TYR A 263 0.70 9.23 -5.23
C TYR A 263 1.55 7.97 -5.46
N ILE A 264 0.94 6.78 -5.54
CA ILE A 264 1.67 5.53 -5.80
C ILE A 264 2.39 5.60 -7.15
N ALA A 265 1.73 6.06 -8.21
CA ALA A 265 2.34 6.21 -9.53
C ALA A 265 3.53 7.18 -9.53
N LYS A 266 3.40 8.31 -8.82
CA LYS A 266 4.50 9.27 -8.63
C LYS A 266 5.69 8.66 -7.90
N MET A 267 5.44 7.96 -6.80
CA MET A 267 6.49 7.33 -6.00
C MET A 267 7.17 6.17 -6.74
N PHE A 268 6.41 5.40 -7.52
CA PHE A 268 6.94 4.35 -8.39
C PHE A 268 7.93 4.93 -9.42
N LYS A 269 7.54 6.00 -10.12
CA LYS A 269 8.41 6.71 -11.08
C LYS A 269 9.67 7.25 -10.39
N ALA A 270 9.52 7.91 -9.24
CA ALA A 270 10.64 8.44 -8.46
C ALA A 270 11.62 7.34 -7.99
N ALA A 271 11.14 6.12 -7.79
CA ALA A 271 11.96 4.97 -7.42
C ALA A 271 12.63 4.26 -8.62
N GLY A 272 12.63 4.87 -9.81
CA GLY A 272 13.19 4.32 -11.03
C GLY A 272 12.32 3.28 -11.72
N GLY A 273 11.04 3.21 -11.38
CA GLY A 273 10.06 2.38 -12.08
C GLY A 273 9.73 2.96 -13.45
N SER A 274 9.88 2.17 -14.51
CA SER A 274 9.37 2.52 -15.84
C SER A 274 7.87 2.18 -15.91
N GLY A 275 7.03 3.21 -15.91
CA GLY A 275 5.63 3.08 -16.32
C GLY A 275 5.55 3.04 -17.85
N PRO A 276 4.38 2.71 -18.43
CA PRO A 276 4.19 2.96 -19.87
C PRO A 276 4.47 4.45 -20.16
N PRO A 277 5.04 4.79 -21.33
CA PRO A 277 5.20 6.18 -21.74
C PRO A 277 3.84 6.87 -21.60
N ALA A 278 3.84 8.08 -21.03
CA ALA A 278 2.63 8.88 -20.92
C ALA A 278 2.00 8.94 -22.32
N ALA A 279 0.78 8.45 -22.46
CA ALA A 279 0.02 8.67 -23.68
C ALA A 279 -0.05 10.19 -23.86
N GLU A 280 0.66 10.67 -24.87
CA GLU A 280 0.58 12.03 -25.34
C GLU A 280 -0.91 12.34 -25.53
N ALA A 281 -1.40 13.32 -24.78
CA ALA A 281 -2.78 13.73 -24.85
C ALA A 281 -3.08 14.06 -26.32
N ALA A 282 -3.87 13.20 -26.97
CA ALA A 282 -4.36 13.45 -28.31
C ALA A 282 -5.09 14.79 -28.29
N GLN A 283 -4.56 15.71 -29.10
CA GLN A 283 -5.17 16.99 -29.47
C GLN A 283 -6.52 16.77 -30.13
#